data_AF-L2GMF0-F1
#
_entry.id   AF-L2GMF0-F1
#
_cell.length_a   1.000
_cell.length_b   1.000
_cell.length_c   1.000
_cell.angle_alpha   90.00
_cell.angle_beta   90.00
_cell.angle_gamma   90.00
#
_symmetry.space_group_name_H-M   'P 1'
#
loop_
_entity.id
_entity.type
_entity.pdbx_description
1 polymer ?
#
loop_
_entity_poly.entity_id
_entity_poly.type
_entity_poly.pdbx_seq_one_letter_code
_entity_poly.pdbx_strand_id
1 'polypeptide(L)'
;MPISIIIAILCVIVAYMAFLVMRPKDVRICFVGPHSTGKTVSLLSLLGLDNKTVTTLASHRVIYKNKEIFELVPDESNRDFVDKYQLNPNDKFVFFVKNEEEIDSFPDCSGFDIVFVMWKKTKDKKRKDLIYLDESREKLKDLILKM
;
A
#
# COMPACT_ATOMS: atom_id res chain seq x y z
N MET A 1 -14.70 49.17 -13.04
CA MET A 1 -13.41 48.55 -13.43
C MET A 1 -12.62 47.97 -12.26
N PRO A 2 -12.37 48.65 -11.12
CA PRO A 2 -11.51 48.08 -10.07
C PRO A 2 -12.13 46.88 -9.35
N ILE A 3 -13.46 46.89 -9.14
CA ILE A 3 -14.18 45.80 -8.49
C ILE A 3 -14.07 44.49 -9.28
N SER A 4 -14.17 44.57 -10.61
CA SER A 4 -14.07 43.42 -11.53
C SER A 4 -12.70 42.74 -11.43
N ILE A 5 -11.64 43.53 -11.27
CA ILE A 5 -10.26 43.05 -11.12
C ILE A 5 -10.08 42.36 -9.76
N ILE A 6 -10.63 42.95 -8.69
CA ILE A 6 -10.57 42.37 -7.34
C ILE A 6 -11.31 41.02 -7.31
N ILE A 7 -12.48 40.93 -7.94
CA ILE A 7 -13.24 39.68 -8.03
C ILE A 7 -12.45 38.63 -8.82
N ALA A 8 -11.84 39.00 -9.96
CA ALA A 8 -11.03 38.08 -10.75
C ALA A 8 -9.84 37.53 -9.98
N ILE A 9 -9.12 38.38 -9.23
CA ILE A 9 -8.00 37.96 -8.37
C ILE A 9 -8.49 37.00 -7.28
N LEU A 10 -9.63 37.31 -6.63
CA LEU A 10 -10.21 36.45 -5.62
C LEU A 10 -10.58 35.07 -6.18
N CYS A 11 -11.19 35.01 -7.37
CA CYS A 11 -11.52 33.74 -8.04
C CYS A 11 -10.27 32.90 -8.34
N VAL A 12 -9.16 33.52 -8.77
CA VAL A 12 -7.90 32.82 -9.02
C VAL A 12 -7.33 32.24 -7.71
N ILE A 13 -7.37 33.01 -6.62
CA ILE A 13 -6.90 32.55 -5.30
C ILE A 13 -7.75 31.37 -4.81
N VAL A 14 -9.08 31.46 -4.90
CA VAL A 14 -9.98 30.38 -4.48
C VAL A 14 -9.76 29.13 -5.33
N ALA A 15 -9.62 29.27 -6.66
CA ALA A 15 -9.34 28.16 -7.55
C ALA A 15 -7.98 27.51 -7.24
N TYR A 16 -6.96 28.30 -6.93
CA TYR A 16 -5.64 27.81 -6.53
C TYR A 16 -5.67 27.07 -5.18
N MET A 17 -6.37 27.63 -4.18
CA MET A 17 -6.55 26.97 -2.88
C MET A 17 -7.34 25.67 -3.01
N ALA A 18 -8.41 25.66 -3.81
CA ALA A 18 -9.15 24.44 -4.12
C ALA A 18 -8.25 23.40 -4.80
N PHE A 19 -7.43 23.81 -5.77
CA PHE A 19 -6.46 22.92 -6.43
C PHE A 19 -5.44 22.33 -5.45
N LEU A 20 -4.94 23.11 -4.49
CA LEU A 20 -4.01 22.62 -3.47
C LEU A 20 -4.67 21.63 -2.51
N VAL A 21 -5.91 21.90 -2.07
CA VAL A 21 -6.67 21.00 -1.19
C VAL A 21 -7.10 19.73 -1.91
N MET A 22 -7.37 19.82 -3.21
CA MET A 22 -7.71 18.67 -4.06
C MET A 22 -6.50 17.83 -4.45
N ARG A 23 -5.28 18.21 -4.06
CA ARG A 23 -4.14 17.30 -4.25
C ARG A 23 -4.41 16.02 -3.46
N PRO A 24 -4.37 14.84 -4.12
CA PRO A 24 -4.52 13.59 -3.39
C PRO A 24 -3.43 13.54 -2.33
N LYS A 25 -3.82 13.27 -1.09
CA LYS A 25 -2.87 12.94 -0.02
C LYS A 25 -1.96 11.83 -0.55
N ASP A 26 -0.65 11.98 -0.37
CA ASP A 26 0.30 10.92 -0.66
C ASP A 26 -0.02 9.74 0.27
N VAL A 27 -0.77 8.76 -0.23
CA VAL A 27 -1.11 7.55 0.53
C VAL A 27 0.08 6.62 0.46
N ARG A 28 0.63 6.31 1.63
CA ARG A 28 1.69 5.32 1.78
C ARG A 28 1.08 3.94 1.99
N ILE A 29 1.57 2.98 1.21
CA ILE A 29 1.17 1.59 1.29
C ILE A 29 2.40 0.74 1.59
N CYS A 30 2.40 0.10 2.74
CA CYS A 30 3.49 -0.71 3.23
C CYS A 30 3.22 -2.18 2.95
N PHE A 31 4.11 -2.84 2.21
CA PHE A 31 4.07 -4.28 1.99
C PHE A 31 4.86 -4.96 3.11
N VAL A 32 4.16 -5.77 3.89
CA VAL A 32 4.71 -6.42 5.08
C VAL A 32 4.56 -7.94 4.96
N GLY A 33 5.48 -8.70 5.52
CA GLY A 33 5.32 -10.14 5.69
C GLY A 33 6.63 -10.92 5.53
N PRO A 34 6.60 -12.24 5.75
CA PRO A 34 7.78 -13.11 5.66
C PRO A 34 8.46 -13.09 4.28
N HIS A 35 9.69 -13.60 4.23
CA HIS A 35 10.35 -13.88 2.94
C HIS A 35 9.53 -14.87 2.10
N SER A 36 9.59 -14.72 0.78
CA SER A 36 8.96 -15.64 -0.18
C SER A 36 7.42 -15.70 -0.15
N THR A 37 6.75 -14.65 0.36
CA THR A 37 5.28 -14.52 0.30
C THR A 37 4.78 -13.75 -0.93
N GLY A 38 5.68 -13.31 -1.82
CA GLY A 38 5.34 -12.67 -3.08
C GLY A 38 5.38 -11.14 -3.08
N LYS A 39 5.88 -10.49 -2.01
CA LYS A 39 5.99 -9.03 -1.89
C LYS A 39 6.79 -8.40 -3.03
N THR A 40 8.02 -8.86 -3.24
CA THR A 40 8.91 -8.36 -4.30
C THR A 40 8.32 -8.60 -5.69
N VAL A 41 7.72 -9.78 -5.92
CA VAL A 41 7.05 -10.11 -7.19
C VAL A 41 5.88 -9.16 -7.43
N SER A 42 5.05 -8.93 -6.41
CA SER A 42 3.91 -8.01 -6.46
C SER A 42 4.34 -6.59 -6.79
N LEU A 43 5.42 -6.13 -6.15
CA LEU A 43 5.96 -4.78 -6.34
C LEU A 43 6.59 -4.61 -7.74
N LEU A 44 7.34 -5.59 -8.24
CA LEU A 44 7.82 -5.62 -9.62
C LEU A 44 6.67 -5.66 -10.64
N SER A 45 5.57 -6.33 -10.29
CA SER A 45 4.39 -6.44 -11.13
C SER A 45 3.64 -5.11 -11.29
N LEU A 46 3.61 -4.30 -10.23
CA LEU A 46 3.08 -2.93 -10.29
C LEU A 46 3.90 -2.03 -11.22
N LEU A 47 5.19 -2.31 -11.37
CA LEU A 47 6.09 -1.64 -12.32
C LEU A 47 6.01 -2.23 -13.75
N GLY A 48 5.31 -3.35 -13.95
CA GLY A 48 5.27 -4.06 -15.23
C GLY A 48 6.59 -4.76 -15.60
N LEU A 49 7.45 -5.08 -14.62
CA LEU A 49 8.82 -5.61 -14.83
C LEU A 49 8.93 -7.14 -14.71
N ASP A 50 7.82 -7.85 -14.85
CA ASP A 50 7.68 -9.27 -14.47
C ASP A 50 8.62 -10.28 -15.16
N ASN A 51 9.33 -9.87 -16.22
CA ASN A 51 10.20 -10.75 -17.01
C ASN A 51 11.70 -10.52 -16.77
N LYS A 52 12.09 -9.58 -15.89
CA LYS A 52 13.50 -9.39 -15.52
C LYS A 52 13.72 -9.82 -14.08
N THR A 53 13.99 -11.11 -13.91
CA THR A 53 14.74 -11.60 -12.75
C THR A 53 16.00 -10.75 -12.61
N VAL A 54 16.25 -10.24 -11.40
CA VAL A 54 17.46 -9.50 -11.02
C VAL A 54 17.51 -8.00 -11.38
N THR A 55 16.41 -7.27 -11.20
CA THR A 55 16.56 -5.89 -10.71
C THR A 55 16.26 -5.89 -9.23
N THR A 56 17.32 -6.00 -8.42
CA THR A 56 17.30 -5.54 -7.03
C THR A 56 16.84 -4.10 -7.11
N LEU A 57 15.60 -3.83 -6.70
CA LEU A 57 15.10 -2.47 -6.65
C LEU A 57 16.09 -1.65 -5.81
N ALA A 58 16.71 -0.64 -6.41
CA ALA A 58 17.67 0.23 -5.71
C ALA A 58 17.03 0.96 -4.52
N SER A 59 15.70 1.08 -4.55
CA SER A 59 14.86 1.46 -3.42
C SER A 59 13.71 0.47 -3.34
N HIS A 60 13.46 -0.14 -2.18
CA HIS A 60 12.25 -0.92 -1.87
C HIS A 60 10.94 -0.10 -1.97
N ARG A 61 10.91 0.97 -2.77
CA ARG A 61 9.90 2.02 -2.91
C ARG A 61 9.53 2.17 -4.38
N VAL A 62 8.22 2.28 -4.65
CA VAL A 62 7.61 2.47 -5.96
C VAL A 62 6.52 3.52 -5.85
N ILE A 63 6.42 4.40 -6.85
CA ILE A 63 5.29 5.33 -6.96
C ILE A 63 4.31 4.75 -7.98
N TYR A 64 3.07 4.48 -7.54
CA TYR A 64 2.00 3.97 -8.39
C TYR A 64 0.74 4.80 -8.21
N LYS A 65 0.30 5.51 -9.26
CA LYS A 65 -0.91 6.36 -9.24
C LYS A 65 -0.99 7.29 -8.01
N ASN A 66 0.09 8.06 -7.78
CA ASN A 66 0.25 8.98 -6.64
C ASN A 66 0.21 8.30 -5.25
N LYS A 67 0.43 6.99 -5.19
CA LYS A 67 0.64 6.25 -3.95
C LYS A 67 2.10 5.85 -3.86
N GLU A 68 2.66 5.97 -2.68
CA GLU A 68 4.00 5.50 -2.38
C GLU A 68 3.88 4.10 -1.80
N ILE A 69 4.43 3.11 -2.50
CA ILE A 69 4.39 1.70 -2.10
C ILE A 69 5.79 1.29 -1.72
N PHE A 70 5.99 0.74 -0.54
CA PHE A 70 7.30 0.22 -0.17
C PHE A 70 7.23 -1.09 0.62
N GLU A 71 8.26 -1.91 0.43
CA GLU A 71 8.45 -3.12 1.23
C GLU A 71 9.09 -2.76 2.56
N LEU A 72 8.40 -3.09 3.65
CA LEU A 72 8.92 -2.95 5.00
C LEU A 72 9.73 -4.19 5.38
N VAL A 73 10.93 -3.94 5.88
CA VAL A 73 11.79 -4.97 6.47
C VAL A 73 11.59 -4.90 7.99
N PRO A 74 11.13 -5.99 8.64
CA PRO A 74 10.93 -5.98 10.08
C PRO A 74 12.24 -5.77 10.83
N ASP A 75 12.17 -5.01 11.93
CA ASP A 75 13.25 -4.93 12.90
C ASP A 75 13.18 -6.12 13.86
N GLU A 76 13.95 -7.17 13.56
CA GLU A 76 14.00 -8.39 14.37
C GLU A 76 14.58 -8.17 15.78
N SER A 77 15.16 -7.01 16.07
CA SER A 77 15.62 -6.67 17.43
C SER A 77 14.46 -6.27 18.35
N ASN A 78 13.32 -5.85 17.78
CA ASN A 78 12.17 -5.42 18.54
C ASN A 78 11.16 -6.56 18.73
N ARG A 79 10.64 -6.69 19.95
CA ARG A 79 9.64 -7.70 20.32
C ARG A 79 8.22 -7.18 20.15
N ASP A 80 8.03 -5.87 20.23
CA ASP A 80 6.72 -5.26 20.02
C ASP A 80 6.37 -5.27 18.53
N PHE A 81 5.13 -5.63 18.21
CA PHE A 81 4.69 -5.78 16.83
C PHE A 81 4.60 -4.45 16.08
N VAL A 82 4.10 -3.42 16.75
CA VAL A 82 3.93 -2.08 16.18
C VAL A 82 5.29 -1.53 15.82
N ASP A 83 6.26 -1.63 16.75
CA ASP A 83 7.60 -1.12 16.51
C ASP A 83 8.40 -1.98 15.53
N LYS A 84 8.30 -3.32 15.61
CA LYS A 84 8.95 -4.26 14.69
C LYS A 84 8.61 -3.96 13.24
N TYR A 85 7.37 -3.61 12.98
CA TYR A 85 6.87 -3.27 11.64
C TYR A 85 6.67 -1.77 11.41
N GLN A 86 7.13 -0.92 12.34
CA GLN A 86 7.03 0.55 12.27
C GLN A 86 5.62 1.03 11.87
N LEU A 87 4.57 0.45 12.46
CA LEU A 87 3.21 0.76 12.06
C LEU A 87 2.88 2.22 12.38
N ASN A 88 2.36 2.92 11.37
CA ASN A 88 1.91 4.30 11.46
C ASN A 88 0.41 4.34 11.14
N PRO A 89 -0.45 4.92 12.00
CA PRO A 89 -1.88 4.99 11.75
C PRO A 89 -2.30 5.74 10.48
N ASN A 90 -1.40 6.54 9.89
CA ASN A 90 -1.65 7.27 8.64
C ASN A 90 -1.33 6.45 7.38
N ASP A 91 -0.62 5.34 7.55
CA ASP A 91 -0.19 4.48 6.45
C ASP A 91 -1.16 3.29 6.33
N LYS A 92 -1.18 2.70 5.14
CA LYS A 92 -1.96 1.49 4.87
C LYS A 92 -1.03 0.30 4.74
N PHE A 93 -1.42 -0.84 5.29
CA PHE A 93 -0.56 -2.01 5.36
C PHE A 93 -1.17 -3.18 4.60
N VAL A 94 -0.38 -3.76 3.72
CA VAL A 94 -0.72 -4.99 2.99
C VAL A 94 0.17 -6.09 3.53
N PHE A 95 -0.41 -6.94 4.38
CA PHE A 95 0.28 -8.06 5.01
C PHE A 95 0.18 -9.31 4.14
N PHE A 96 1.30 -9.68 3.54
CA PHE A 96 1.46 -10.89 2.76
C PHE A 96 1.69 -12.09 3.70
N VAL A 97 0.67 -12.92 3.84
CA VAL A 97 0.73 -14.14 4.65
C VAL A 97 1.07 -15.36 3.82
N LYS A 98 1.75 -16.34 4.42
CA LYS A 98 2.10 -17.61 3.75
C LYS A 98 0.97 -18.63 3.82
N ASN A 99 0.23 -18.63 4.92
CA ASN A 99 -0.89 -19.52 5.20
C ASN A 99 -1.99 -18.77 5.97
N GLU A 100 -3.16 -19.40 6.12
CA GLU A 100 -4.31 -18.77 6.81
C GLU A 100 -4.14 -18.72 8.33
N GLU A 101 -3.33 -19.62 8.89
CA GLU A 101 -3.06 -19.74 10.34
C GLU A 101 -2.25 -18.55 10.88
N GLU A 102 -1.41 -17.93 10.05
CA GLU A 102 -0.64 -16.73 10.41
C GLU A 102 -1.54 -15.57 10.87
N ILE A 103 -2.77 -15.49 10.35
CA ILE A 103 -3.73 -14.44 10.72
C ILE A 103 -4.23 -14.63 12.15
N ASP A 104 -4.43 -15.88 12.59
CA ASP A 104 -4.89 -16.18 13.95
C ASP A 104 -3.83 -15.88 15.01
N SER A 105 -2.56 -15.91 14.62
CA SER A 105 -1.42 -15.54 15.48
C SER A 105 -1.14 -14.03 15.51
N PHE A 106 -1.88 -13.25 14.75
CA PHE A 106 -1.62 -11.82 14.59
C PHE A 106 -2.14 -11.04 15.82
N PRO A 107 -1.34 -10.11 16.37
CA PRO A 107 -1.77 -9.33 17.54
C PRO A 107 -2.90 -8.38 17.18
N ASP A 108 -3.66 -7.94 18.19
CA ASP A 108 -4.68 -6.90 18.00
C ASP A 108 -4.01 -5.60 17.53
N CYS A 109 -4.31 -5.22 16.29
CA CYS A 109 -3.81 -4.01 15.64
C CYS A 109 -4.96 -3.03 15.37
N SER A 110 -5.97 -3.01 16.24
CA SER A 110 -7.04 -2.01 16.20
C SER A 110 -6.47 -0.59 16.15
N GLY A 111 -6.89 0.18 15.15
CA GLY A 111 -6.39 1.53 14.89
C GLY A 111 -5.42 1.66 13.71
N PHE A 112 -5.00 0.55 13.09
CA PHE A 112 -4.20 0.55 11.86
C PHE A 112 -5.03 0.05 10.65
N ASP A 113 -4.79 0.61 9.46
CA ASP A 113 -5.44 0.16 8.20
C ASP A 113 -4.67 -1.03 7.63
N ILE A 114 -5.01 -2.24 8.07
CA ILE A 114 -4.33 -3.50 7.72
C ILE A 114 -5.22 -4.37 6.85
N VAL A 115 -4.66 -4.86 5.74
CA VAL A 115 -5.28 -5.84 4.86
C VAL A 115 -4.38 -7.06 4.71
N PHE A 116 -4.91 -8.25 4.98
CA PHE A 116 -4.20 -9.50 4.75
C PHE A 116 -4.39 -9.98 3.31
N VAL A 117 -3.29 -10.38 2.69
CA VAL A 117 -3.28 -10.90 1.32
C VAL A 117 -2.47 -12.19 1.21
N MET A 118 -2.91 -13.07 0.31
CA MET A 118 -2.16 -14.27 -0.06
C MET A 118 -1.86 -14.21 -1.55
N TRP A 119 -0.58 -14.21 -1.91
CA TRP A 119 -0.17 -14.12 -3.32
C TRP A 119 -0.49 -15.39 -4.10
N LYS A 120 -0.25 -16.57 -3.51
CA LYS A 120 -0.35 -17.86 -4.21
C LYS A 120 -1.79 -18.21 -4.59
N LYS A 121 -1.93 -19.06 -5.61
CA LYS A 121 -3.21 -19.69 -5.96
C LYS A 121 -3.62 -20.68 -4.87
N THR A 122 -4.79 -20.47 -4.31
CA THR A 122 -5.36 -21.36 -3.29
C THR A 122 -6.63 -22.00 -3.85
N LYS A 123 -6.72 -23.33 -3.78
CA LYS A 123 -7.87 -24.09 -4.32
C LYS A 123 -9.13 -23.89 -3.47
N ASP A 124 -8.94 -23.64 -2.18
CA ASP A 124 -10.01 -23.45 -1.20
C ASP A 124 -9.99 -21.99 -0.71
N LYS A 125 -11.01 -21.21 -1.09
CA LYS A 125 -11.20 -19.84 -0.61
C LYS A 125 -12.16 -19.87 0.56
N LYS A 126 -11.65 -19.77 1.78
CA LYS A 126 -12.46 -20.07 2.97
C LYS A 126 -12.54 -18.92 3.98
N ARG A 127 -11.64 -17.94 3.91
CA ARG A 127 -11.52 -16.89 4.94
C ARG A 127 -11.96 -15.51 4.44
N LYS A 128 -12.77 -14.80 5.22
CA LYS A 128 -13.40 -13.50 4.84
C LYS A 128 -12.47 -12.30 5.03
N ASP A 129 -11.55 -12.41 5.98
CA ASP A 129 -10.52 -11.45 6.38
C ASP A 129 -9.21 -11.60 5.58
N LEU A 130 -9.18 -12.47 4.56
CA LEU A 130 -8.03 -12.70 3.69
C LEU A 130 -8.38 -12.48 2.22
N ILE A 131 -7.59 -11.65 1.53
CA ILE A 131 -7.72 -11.42 0.09
C ILE A 131 -6.77 -12.35 -0.68
N TYR A 132 -7.34 -13.25 -1.47
CA TYR A 132 -6.58 -14.16 -2.34
C TYR A 132 -6.28 -13.49 -3.69
N LEU A 133 -5.00 -13.19 -3.92
CA LEU A 133 -4.53 -12.56 -5.15
C LEU A 133 -4.38 -13.57 -6.29
N ASP A 134 -4.28 -14.87 -6.03
CA ASP A 134 -4.21 -15.93 -7.04
C ASP A 134 -3.14 -15.69 -8.13
N GLU A 135 -2.01 -15.06 -7.76
CA GLU A 135 -0.94 -14.61 -8.64
C GLU A 135 -1.40 -13.62 -9.74
N SER A 136 -2.52 -12.94 -9.49
CA SER A 136 -3.15 -12.01 -10.43
C SER A 136 -2.73 -10.57 -10.14
N ARG A 137 -2.09 -9.97 -11.14
CA ARG A 137 -1.66 -8.56 -11.13
C ARG A 137 -2.84 -7.61 -11.06
N GLU A 138 -3.92 -7.93 -11.78
CA GLU A 138 -5.11 -7.09 -11.82
C GLU A 138 -5.80 -7.04 -10.47
N LYS A 139 -5.86 -8.16 -9.74
CA LYS A 139 -6.36 -8.18 -8.36
C LYS A 139 -5.52 -7.33 -7.42
N LEU A 140 -4.19 -7.36 -7.57
CA LEU A 140 -3.31 -6.50 -6.80
C LEU A 140 -3.53 -5.02 -7.13
N LYS A 141 -3.59 -4.66 -8.42
CA LYS A 141 -3.86 -3.27 -8.84
C LYS A 141 -5.19 -2.77 -8.32
N ASP A 142 -6.25 -3.59 -8.43
CA ASP A 142 -7.58 -3.27 -7.93
C ASP A 142 -7.59 -3.06 -6.41
N LEU A 143 -6.85 -3.89 -5.67
CA LEU A 143 -6.67 -3.70 -4.23
C LEU A 143 -6.00 -2.35 -3.92
N ILE A 144 -4.85 -2.09 -4.54
CA ILE A 144 -4.07 -0.86 -4.32
C ILE A 144 -4.86 0.40 -4.69
N LEU A 145 -5.74 0.31 -5.70
CA LEU A 145 -6.62 1.40 -6.13
C LEU A 145 -7.77 1.68 -5.16
N LYS A 146 -8.26 0.66 -4.46
CA LYS A 146 -9.35 0.78 -3.47
C LYS A 146 -8.87 1.26 -2.11
N MET A 147 -7.61 0.96 -1.79
CA MET A 147 -6.92 1.53 -0.64
C MET A 147 -6.74 3.03 -0.84
#